data_AF-A0A935IZN1-F1
#
_entry.id   AF-A0A935IZN1-F1
#
_cell.length_a   1.000
_cell.length_b   1.000
_cell.length_c   1.000
_cell.angle_alpha   90.00
_cell.angle_beta   90.00
_cell.angle_gamma   90.00
#
_symmetry.space_group_name_H-M   'P 1'
#
loop_
_entity.id
_entity.type
_entity.pdbx_description
1 polymer ?
#
loop_
_entity_poly.entity_id
_entity_poly.type
_entity_poly.pdbx_seq_one_letter_code
_entity_poly.pdbx_strand_id
1 'polypeptide(L)'
;MKSSRVIYHLARADFLERVRRYSFLVMLGLASLLGYQTAVGNVRLQLGDYRGEFNSAWVGGMMSIIATFFIGWFGFYLVKGSVARDRETGVGQIMATTPMTRPLYTLGKWISNFAVLMLMVVILAIFGIVIQFLSGESTQVNLSAYLLPFVYIVMPLMALVAAVAVLFEAIPFLSGGFGNIVYFFGFIMMLPFIMEQDFINTYPAIEPMGLALLKADMAEEVIKVFPDYGGSFMLGGMDTPIIGTFTWTGIEWTPAIIATRFAFIGLAILLTLLAAIFFDRFDPSRAKPKRIKSTASDSAPEIGSTSQALPTPRLTPLNAAANGFSFSRVLVAELKLLLKGQRWWWYIAAAGLIIACFANPSATTREIVLPFAWIWPILIWSAIGNREIHNNVQQLTFSSASPLMRQLPAQWIAGFIVTLIMASGAALRFAIDGDTIGLLALFSGAFFIPSLALASGVWSGTSKLFEILYMVIWYLGPLNKVPGLDFIGSHSNGYPQFFIPFSIALIASAIFGRSRQLRN
;
A
#
# COMPACT_ATOMS: atom_id res chain seq x y z
N MET A 1 0.23 -34.22 17.42
CA MET A 1 -0.05 -33.96 15.98
C MET A 1 1.27 -33.74 15.26
N LYS A 2 1.48 -34.30 14.06
CA LYS A 2 2.71 -34.04 13.29
C LYS A 2 2.78 -32.56 12.91
N SER A 3 3.89 -31.87 13.19
CA SER A 3 4.06 -30.42 12.95
C SER A 3 3.73 -29.99 11.52
N SER A 4 4.01 -30.83 10.52
CA SER A 4 3.66 -30.62 9.12
C SER A 4 2.16 -30.50 8.86
N ARG A 5 1.33 -31.28 9.57
CA ARG A 5 -0.14 -31.20 9.45
C ARG A 5 -0.66 -29.88 9.98
N VAL A 6 -0.09 -29.37 11.09
CA VAL A 6 -0.49 -28.09 11.68
C VAL A 6 -0.21 -26.95 10.69
N ILE A 7 1.00 -26.91 10.12
CA ILE A 7 1.38 -25.90 9.12
C ILE A 7 0.44 -25.95 7.91
N TYR A 8 0.20 -27.14 7.36
CA TYR A 8 -0.67 -27.31 6.19
C TYR A 8 -2.10 -26.82 6.44
N HIS A 9 -2.70 -27.22 7.56
CA HIS A 9 -4.09 -26.81 7.86
C HIS A 9 -4.20 -25.31 8.17
N LEU A 10 -3.21 -24.72 8.84
CA LEU A 10 -3.18 -23.27 9.07
C LEU A 10 -3.04 -22.51 7.75
N ALA A 11 -2.09 -22.90 6.90
CA ALA A 11 -1.87 -22.28 5.60
C ALA A 11 -3.11 -22.40 4.70
N ARG A 12 -3.72 -23.59 4.65
CA ARG A 12 -4.93 -23.85 3.86
C ARG A 12 -6.12 -23.02 4.36
N ALA A 13 -6.32 -22.92 5.67
CA ALA A 13 -7.42 -22.14 6.23
C ALA A 13 -7.28 -20.65 5.90
N ASP A 14 -6.10 -20.06 6.12
CA ASP A 14 -5.84 -18.66 5.80
C ASP A 14 -5.92 -18.38 4.28
N PHE A 15 -5.41 -19.30 3.45
CA PHE A 15 -5.51 -19.21 2.00
C PHE A 15 -6.96 -19.21 1.52
N LEU A 16 -7.78 -20.16 2.00
CA LEU A 16 -9.19 -20.25 1.63
C LEU A 16 -9.97 -19.02 2.10
N GLU A 17 -9.67 -18.50 3.28
CA GLU A 17 -10.29 -17.29 3.78
C GLU A 17 -9.98 -16.08 2.88
N ARG A 18 -8.78 -16.01 2.31
CA ARG A 18 -8.37 -14.92 1.41
C ARG A 18 -9.01 -15.03 0.04
N VAL A 19 -8.94 -16.20 -0.60
CA VAL A 19 -9.49 -16.42 -1.94
C VAL A 19 -11.01 -16.22 -1.98
N ARG A 20 -11.71 -16.42 -0.86
CA ARG A 20 -13.16 -16.21 -0.72
C ARG A 20 -13.58 -14.76 -0.43
N ARG A 21 -12.65 -13.83 -0.21
CA ARG A 21 -12.97 -12.43 0.07
C ARG A 21 -13.11 -11.63 -1.23
N TYR A 22 -14.03 -10.66 -1.25
CA TYR A 22 -14.20 -9.75 -2.40
C TYR A 22 -12.92 -9.01 -2.78
N SER A 23 -12.05 -8.69 -1.81
CA SER A 23 -10.76 -8.05 -2.08
C SER A 23 -9.85 -8.91 -2.97
N PHE A 24 -9.94 -10.24 -2.87
CA PHE A 24 -9.18 -11.13 -3.74
C PHE A 24 -9.68 -11.08 -5.19
N LEU A 25 -11.00 -11.01 -5.42
CA LEU A 25 -11.58 -10.84 -6.75
C LEU A 25 -11.15 -9.53 -7.40
N VAL A 26 -11.15 -8.42 -6.65
CA VAL A 26 -10.67 -7.12 -7.14
C VAL A 26 -9.22 -7.23 -7.60
N MET A 27 -8.37 -7.92 -6.84
CA MET A 27 -6.96 -8.09 -7.16
C MET A 27 -6.72 -9.00 -8.36
N LEU A 28 -7.52 -10.06 -8.50
CA LEU A 28 -7.53 -10.90 -9.70
C LEU A 28 -7.92 -10.08 -10.93
N GLY A 29 -8.91 -9.20 -10.80
CA GLY A 29 -9.30 -8.24 -11.83
C GLY A 29 -8.18 -7.26 -12.19
N LEU A 30 -7.46 -6.72 -11.21
CA LEU A 30 -6.31 -5.84 -11.44
C LEU A 30 -5.12 -6.56 -12.10
N ALA A 31 -4.82 -7.80 -11.70
CA ALA A 31 -3.79 -8.62 -12.36
C ALA A 31 -4.18 -8.94 -13.80
N SER A 32 -5.46 -9.23 -14.05
CA SER A 32 -5.99 -9.46 -15.41
C SER A 32 -5.95 -8.19 -16.25
N LEU A 33 -6.29 -7.04 -15.65
CA LEU A 33 -6.16 -5.72 -16.30
C LEU A 33 -4.70 -5.46 -16.66
N LEU A 34 -3.74 -5.73 -15.78
CA LEU A 34 -2.31 -5.58 -16.07
C LEU A 34 -1.87 -6.48 -17.22
N GLY A 35 -2.31 -7.74 -17.24
CA GLY A 35 -2.08 -8.65 -18.36
C GLY A 35 -2.65 -8.12 -19.68
N TYR A 36 -3.86 -7.57 -19.66
CA TYR A 36 -4.49 -6.90 -20.80
C TYR A 36 -3.72 -5.64 -21.26
N GLN A 37 -3.30 -4.78 -20.33
CA GLN A 37 -2.51 -3.58 -20.65
C GLN A 37 -1.17 -3.95 -21.29
N THR A 38 -0.59 -5.07 -20.88
CA THR A 38 0.62 -5.62 -21.50
C THR A 38 0.33 -6.14 -22.91
N ALA A 39 -0.78 -6.85 -23.10
CA ALA A 39 -1.18 -7.37 -24.40
C ALA A 39 -1.48 -6.28 -25.45
N VAL A 40 -2.04 -5.15 -25.02
CA VAL A 40 -2.28 -3.99 -25.90
C VAL A 40 -1.01 -3.14 -26.11
N GLY A 41 0.07 -3.40 -25.38
CA GLY A 41 1.35 -2.72 -25.52
C GLY A 41 1.50 -1.43 -24.69
N ASN A 42 0.54 -1.11 -23.83
CA ASN A 42 0.62 0.04 -22.91
C ASN A 42 1.64 -0.20 -21.78
N VAL A 43 1.89 -1.46 -21.44
CA VAL A 43 3.00 -1.87 -20.56
C VAL A 43 3.88 -2.78 -21.38
N ARG A 44 5.03 -2.29 -21.83
CA ARG A 44 5.97 -3.07 -22.64
C ARG A 44 7.38 -2.98 -22.08
N LEU A 45 8.18 -3.97 -22.44
CA LEU A 45 9.62 -4.00 -22.19
C LEU A 45 10.34 -3.50 -23.45
N GLN A 46 11.24 -2.54 -23.27
CA GLN A 46 11.98 -1.91 -24.37
C GLN A 46 13.45 -1.68 -23.96
N LEU A 47 14.37 -1.96 -24.88
CA LEU A 47 15.80 -1.69 -24.75
C LEU A 47 16.19 -0.63 -25.78
N GLY A 48 16.34 0.63 -25.35
CA GLY A 48 16.54 1.75 -26.26
C GLY A 48 15.35 1.91 -27.20
N ASP A 49 15.60 1.87 -28.50
CA ASP A 49 14.56 1.92 -29.53
C ASP A 49 14.17 0.52 -30.05
N TYR A 50 14.59 -0.52 -29.34
CA TYR A 50 14.45 -1.92 -29.76
C TYR A 50 13.64 -2.75 -28.77
N ARG A 51 13.04 -3.84 -29.26
CA ARG A 51 12.42 -4.87 -28.42
C ARG A 51 12.76 -6.26 -28.93
N GLY A 52 12.65 -7.26 -28.07
CA GLY A 52 12.71 -8.64 -28.53
C GLY A 52 11.48 -9.04 -29.34
N GLU A 53 11.67 -9.99 -30.23
CA GLU A 53 10.59 -10.73 -30.87
C GLU A 53 9.74 -11.45 -29.80
N PHE A 54 8.42 -11.48 -29.97
CA PHE A 54 7.50 -12.16 -29.08
C PHE A 54 7.57 -13.69 -29.25
N ASN A 55 8.72 -14.26 -28.88
CA ASN A 55 8.95 -15.68 -28.68
C ASN A 55 8.78 -16.05 -27.20
N SER A 56 8.84 -17.36 -26.89
CA SER A 56 8.63 -17.85 -25.53
C SER A 56 9.64 -17.32 -24.51
N ALA A 57 10.90 -17.12 -24.90
CA ALA A 57 11.91 -16.58 -24.01
C ALA A 57 11.60 -15.13 -23.65
N TRP A 58 11.44 -14.26 -24.66
CA TRP A 58 11.16 -12.84 -24.46
C TRP A 58 9.88 -12.60 -23.68
N VAL A 59 8.78 -13.28 -24.02
CA VAL A 59 7.52 -13.12 -23.31
C VAL A 59 7.63 -13.62 -21.86
N GLY A 60 8.33 -14.74 -21.63
CA GLY A 60 8.61 -15.24 -20.28
C GLY A 60 9.44 -14.25 -19.45
N GLY A 61 10.51 -13.70 -20.03
CA GLY A 61 11.35 -12.68 -19.41
C GLY A 61 10.56 -11.39 -19.11
N MET A 62 9.87 -10.83 -20.10
CA MET A 62 9.04 -9.64 -19.96
C MET A 62 7.98 -9.80 -18.87
N MET A 63 7.20 -10.89 -18.91
CA MET A 63 6.16 -11.12 -17.91
C MET A 63 6.74 -11.39 -16.52
N SER A 64 7.95 -11.94 -16.42
CA SER A 64 8.62 -12.11 -15.13
C SER A 64 8.99 -10.76 -14.50
N ILE A 65 9.48 -9.79 -15.29
CA ILE A 65 9.81 -8.43 -14.81
C ILE A 65 8.54 -7.67 -14.43
N ILE A 66 7.48 -7.78 -15.25
CA ILE A 66 6.17 -7.21 -14.93
C ILE A 66 5.65 -7.80 -13.62
N ALA A 67 5.74 -9.13 -13.44
CA ALA A 67 5.32 -9.79 -12.22
C ALA A 67 6.18 -9.36 -11.00
N THR A 68 7.51 -9.33 -11.11
CA THR A 68 8.37 -8.93 -9.98
C THR A 68 8.18 -7.47 -9.60
N PHE A 69 8.00 -6.57 -10.56
CA PHE A 69 7.73 -5.16 -10.28
C PHE A 69 6.34 -4.96 -9.65
N PHE A 70 5.27 -5.35 -10.33
CA PHE A 70 3.91 -5.05 -9.87
C PHE A 70 3.49 -5.93 -8.69
N ILE A 71 3.75 -7.23 -8.72
CA ILE A 71 3.41 -8.11 -7.59
C ILE A 71 4.42 -7.92 -6.45
N GLY A 72 5.69 -7.60 -6.73
CA GLY A 72 6.60 -7.20 -5.66
C GLY A 72 6.10 -5.97 -4.92
N TRP A 73 5.66 -4.93 -5.64
CA TRP A 73 5.17 -3.71 -5.02
C TRP A 73 3.81 -3.90 -4.33
N PHE A 74 2.78 -4.36 -5.06
CA PHE A 74 1.40 -4.45 -4.57
C PHE A 74 1.13 -5.73 -3.77
N GLY A 75 1.88 -6.80 -4.02
CA GLY A 75 1.69 -8.10 -3.37
C GLY A 75 1.90 -8.05 -1.87
N PHE A 76 2.85 -7.26 -1.37
CA PHE A 76 3.01 -7.01 0.08
C PHE A 76 1.71 -6.51 0.70
N TYR A 77 1.05 -5.56 0.06
CA TYR A 77 -0.24 -5.03 0.51
C TYR A 77 -1.38 -6.02 0.29
N LEU A 78 -1.27 -6.94 -0.65
CA LEU A 78 -2.25 -8.02 -0.75
C LEU A 78 -2.16 -8.96 0.44
N VAL A 79 -0.93 -9.31 0.85
CA VAL A 79 -0.73 -10.36 1.84
C VAL A 79 -0.56 -9.87 3.28
N LYS A 80 -0.27 -8.59 3.50
CA LYS A 80 -0.21 -8.00 4.84
C LYS A 80 -1.62 -7.84 5.42
N GLY A 81 -1.79 -8.26 6.67
CA GLY A 81 -3.04 -8.24 7.43
C GLY A 81 -3.55 -9.63 7.82
N SER A 82 -2.75 -10.70 7.62
CA SER A 82 -3.12 -12.06 8.06
C SER A 82 -3.21 -12.16 9.58
N VAL A 83 -2.17 -11.72 10.27
CA VAL A 83 -2.03 -11.75 11.72
C VAL A 83 -2.89 -10.65 12.34
N ALA A 84 -2.97 -9.47 11.71
CA ALA A 84 -3.84 -8.38 12.17
C ALA A 84 -5.31 -8.82 12.20
N ARG A 85 -5.77 -9.52 11.18
CA ARG A 85 -7.13 -10.09 11.14
C ARG A 85 -7.37 -11.08 12.27
N ASP A 86 -6.41 -11.93 12.58
CA ASP A 86 -6.55 -12.88 13.70
C ASP A 86 -6.63 -12.16 15.05
N ARG A 87 -6.00 -10.97 15.18
CA ARG A 87 -6.17 -10.08 16.35
C ARG A 87 -7.56 -9.46 16.38
N GLU A 88 -8.00 -8.86 15.27
CA GLU A 88 -9.26 -8.11 15.16
C GLU A 88 -10.49 -9.00 15.31
N THR A 89 -10.45 -10.21 14.77
CA THR A 89 -11.56 -11.19 14.87
C THR A 89 -11.60 -11.94 16.20
N GLY A 90 -10.56 -11.80 17.05
CA GLY A 90 -10.42 -12.55 18.29
C GLY A 90 -10.02 -14.02 18.12
N VAL A 91 -9.98 -14.55 16.89
CA VAL A 91 -9.58 -15.95 16.60
C VAL A 91 -8.16 -16.24 17.09
N GLY A 92 -7.28 -15.23 17.10
CA GLY A 92 -5.93 -15.32 17.65
C GLY A 92 -5.89 -15.80 19.11
N GLN A 93 -6.87 -15.40 19.93
CA GLN A 93 -6.96 -15.83 21.33
C GLN A 93 -7.27 -17.33 21.44
N ILE A 94 -8.17 -17.83 20.57
CA ILE A 94 -8.47 -19.26 20.49
C ILE A 94 -7.21 -20.02 20.05
N MET A 95 -6.51 -19.54 19.02
CA MET A 95 -5.27 -20.15 18.54
C MET A 95 -4.17 -20.17 19.59
N ALA A 96 -4.08 -19.15 20.46
CA ALA A 96 -3.11 -19.08 21.54
C ALA A 96 -3.29 -20.21 22.59
N THR A 97 -4.51 -20.71 22.77
CA THR A 97 -4.82 -21.85 23.68
C THR A 97 -4.48 -23.23 23.11
N THR A 98 -4.08 -23.31 21.84
CA THR A 98 -3.69 -24.57 21.17
C THR A 98 -2.20 -24.88 21.33
N PRO A 99 -1.72 -26.13 21.11
CA PRO A 99 -0.28 -26.45 21.17
C PRO A 99 0.57 -25.84 20.04
N MET A 100 0.02 -24.94 19.23
CA MET A 100 0.73 -24.28 18.13
C MET A 100 1.80 -23.31 18.63
N THR A 101 3.05 -23.53 18.21
CA THR A 101 4.20 -22.67 18.55
C THR A 101 4.33 -21.47 17.62
N ARG A 102 5.10 -20.44 18.01
CA ARG A 102 5.32 -19.23 17.20
C ARG A 102 5.91 -19.52 15.81
N PRO A 103 6.95 -20.37 15.66
CA PRO A 103 7.51 -20.67 14.34
C PRO A 103 6.53 -21.42 13.43
N LEU A 104 5.73 -22.34 13.99
CA LEU A 104 4.71 -23.06 13.22
C LEU A 104 3.63 -22.10 12.69
N TYR A 105 3.24 -21.14 13.52
CA TYR A 105 2.28 -20.11 13.13
C TYR A 105 2.84 -19.20 12.03
N THR A 106 4.05 -18.65 12.19
CA THR A 106 4.64 -17.74 11.19
C THR A 106 4.94 -18.45 9.88
N LEU A 107 5.42 -19.69 9.90
CA LEU A 107 5.61 -20.51 8.69
C LEU A 107 4.28 -20.80 7.98
N GLY A 108 3.22 -21.12 8.71
CA GLY A 108 1.90 -21.33 8.11
C GLY A 108 1.35 -20.06 7.43
N LYS A 109 1.51 -18.89 8.08
CA LYS A 109 1.14 -17.59 7.46
C LYS A 109 2.00 -17.26 6.25
N TRP A 110 3.31 -17.54 6.31
CA TRP A 110 4.22 -17.33 5.19
C TRP A 110 3.84 -18.17 3.97
N ILE A 111 3.56 -19.47 4.15
CA ILE A 111 3.13 -20.37 3.06
C ILE A 111 1.79 -19.91 2.47
N SER A 112 0.83 -19.49 3.29
CA SER A 112 -0.44 -18.93 2.81
C SER A 112 -0.22 -17.66 1.97
N ASN A 113 0.58 -16.72 2.49
CA ASN A 113 0.92 -15.48 1.79
C ASN A 113 1.59 -15.77 0.43
N PHE A 114 2.59 -16.65 0.44
CA PHE A 114 3.30 -17.07 -0.77
C PHE A 114 2.34 -17.71 -1.79
N ALA A 115 1.45 -18.60 -1.37
CA ALA A 115 0.47 -19.24 -2.24
C ALA A 115 -0.50 -18.23 -2.89
N VAL A 116 -0.94 -17.21 -2.16
CA VAL A 116 -1.80 -16.14 -2.70
C VAL A 116 -1.06 -15.31 -3.76
N LEU A 117 0.22 -14.99 -3.53
CA LEU A 117 1.03 -14.27 -4.53
C LEU A 117 1.27 -15.12 -5.78
N MET A 118 1.62 -16.39 -5.61
CA MET A 118 1.82 -17.31 -6.73
C MET A 118 0.57 -17.50 -7.58
N LEU A 119 -0.63 -17.41 -7.00
CA LEU A 119 -1.87 -17.44 -7.77
C LEU A 119 -2.00 -16.22 -8.72
N MET A 120 -1.56 -15.04 -8.27
CA MET A 120 -1.50 -13.84 -9.13
C MET A 120 -0.44 -13.99 -10.23
N VAL A 121 0.70 -14.61 -9.91
CA VAL A 121 1.76 -14.92 -10.89
C VAL A 121 1.24 -15.88 -11.96
N VAL A 122 0.49 -16.92 -11.59
CA VAL A 122 -0.10 -17.87 -12.54
C VAL A 122 -1.06 -17.17 -13.52
N ILE A 123 -1.87 -16.21 -13.03
CA ILE A 123 -2.75 -15.42 -13.90
C ILE A 123 -1.92 -14.64 -14.93
N LEU A 124 -0.88 -13.93 -14.50
CA LEU A 124 0.02 -13.21 -15.41
C LEU A 124 0.73 -14.15 -16.39
N ALA A 125 1.14 -15.34 -15.95
CA ALA A 125 1.74 -16.35 -16.84
C ALA A 125 0.74 -16.84 -17.90
N ILE A 126 -0.54 -17.00 -17.57
CA ILE A 126 -1.57 -17.33 -18.58
C ILE A 126 -1.68 -16.20 -19.61
N PHE A 127 -1.67 -14.93 -19.16
CA PHE A 127 -1.69 -13.78 -20.07
C PHE A 127 -0.46 -13.75 -20.99
N GLY A 128 0.74 -14.11 -20.52
CA GLY A 128 1.91 -14.17 -21.38
C GLY A 128 1.76 -15.16 -22.53
N ILE A 129 1.20 -16.36 -22.28
CA ILE A 129 0.90 -17.32 -23.35
C ILE A 129 -0.07 -16.71 -24.37
N VAL A 130 -1.12 -16.04 -23.90
CA VAL A 130 -2.09 -15.35 -24.76
C VAL A 130 -1.40 -14.27 -25.60
N ILE A 131 -0.51 -13.46 -25.01
CA ILE A 131 0.25 -12.41 -25.70
C ILE A 131 1.09 -13.02 -26.83
N GLN A 132 1.85 -14.09 -26.55
CA GLN A 132 2.67 -14.73 -27.58
C GLN A 132 1.84 -15.15 -28.80
N PHE A 133 0.68 -15.77 -28.57
CA PHE A 133 -0.21 -16.19 -29.65
C PHE A 133 -0.87 -15.01 -30.39
N LEU A 134 -1.27 -13.97 -29.68
CA LEU A 134 -1.89 -12.77 -30.27
C LEU A 134 -0.90 -11.97 -31.13
N SER A 135 0.37 -11.92 -30.72
CA SER A 135 1.41 -11.22 -31.46
C SER A 135 1.75 -11.89 -32.79
N GLY A 136 1.63 -13.21 -32.89
CA GLY A 136 1.84 -13.97 -34.13
C GLY A 136 3.30 -14.02 -34.64
N GLU A 137 4.25 -13.43 -33.93
CA GLU A 137 5.68 -13.38 -34.30
C GLU A 137 6.37 -14.73 -34.17
N SER A 138 5.96 -15.56 -33.19
CA SER A 138 6.44 -16.93 -33.03
C SER A 138 5.34 -17.82 -32.45
N THR A 139 4.90 -18.81 -33.24
CA THR A 139 3.87 -19.78 -32.84
C THR A 139 4.42 -20.98 -32.08
N GLN A 140 5.75 -21.14 -32.02
CA GLN A 140 6.39 -22.22 -31.28
C GLN A 140 6.47 -21.87 -29.80
N VAL A 141 5.79 -22.66 -28.97
CA VAL A 141 5.82 -22.49 -27.50
C VAL A 141 6.90 -23.38 -26.90
N ASN A 142 8.02 -22.79 -26.52
CA ASN A 142 9.02 -23.45 -25.69
C ASN A 142 8.68 -23.21 -24.21
N LEU A 143 8.01 -24.20 -23.60
CA LEU A 143 7.51 -24.08 -22.24
C LEU A 143 8.64 -23.89 -21.20
N SER A 144 9.81 -24.48 -21.43
CA SER A 144 10.97 -24.28 -20.55
C SER A 144 11.47 -22.84 -20.59
N ALA A 145 11.81 -22.32 -21.78
CA ALA A 145 12.28 -20.93 -21.92
C ALA A 145 11.26 -19.91 -21.36
N TYR A 146 9.97 -20.23 -21.48
CA TYR A 146 8.88 -19.42 -20.94
C TYR A 146 8.79 -19.45 -19.40
N LEU A 147 8.83 -20.63 -18.78
CA LEU A 147 8.55 -20.79 -17.34
C LEU A 147 9.76 -20.56 -16.43
N LEU A 148 10.99 -20.76 -16.92
CA LEU A 148 12.18 -20.65 -16.07
C LEU A 148 12.35 -19.28 -15.40
N PRO A 149 12.10 -18.13 -16.06
CA PRO A 149 12.08 -16.83 -15.39
C PRO A 149 11.07 -16.75 -14.24
N PHE A 150 9.88 -17.34 -14.37
CA PHE A 150 8.90 -17.38 -13.27
C PHE A 150 9.39 -18.21 -12.08
N VAL A 151 10.07 -19.33 -12.33
CA VAL A 151 10.56 -20.23 -11.29
C VAL A 151 11.81 -19.67 -10.60
N TYR A 152 12.75 -19.09 -11.34
CA TYR A 152 14.03 -18.67 -10.79
C TYR A 152 14.10 -17.19 -10.41
N ILE A 153 13.19 -16.35 -10.90
CA ILE A 153 13.16 -14.92 -10.57
C ILE A 153 11.92 -14.59 -9.74
N VAL A 154 10.72 -14.86 -10.28
CA VAL A 154 9.47 -14.43 -9.65
C VAL A 154 9.22 -15.18 -8.34
N MET A 155 9.34 -16.51 -8.34
CA MET A 155 9.05 -17.33 -7.17
C MET A 155 9.93 -16.98 -5.95
N PRO A 156 11.27 -16.85 -6.04
CA PRO A 156 12.08 -16.44 -4.91
C PRO A 156 11.75 -15.04 -4.38
N LEU A 157 11.42 -14.09 -5.26
CA LEU A 157 10.97 -12.77 -4.82
C LEU A 157 9.61 -12.85 -4.09
N MET A 158 8.64 -13.61 -4.60
CA MET A 158 7.34 -13.78 -3.92
C MET A 158 7.50 -14.41 -2.54
N ALA A 159 8.46 -15.33 -2.38
CA ALA A 159 8.82 -15.90 -1.10
C ALA A 159 9.37 -14.84 -0.13
N LEU A 160 10.26 -13.95 -0.60
CA LEU A 160 10.77 -12.83 0.19
C LEU A 160 9.67 -11.84 0.58
N VAL A 161 8.84 -11.40 -0.37
CA VAL A 161 7.74 -10.46 -0.13
C VAL A 161 6.76 -11.02 0.90
N ALA A 162 6.42 -12.30 0.79
CA ALA A 162 5.59 -12.99 1.78
C ALA A 162 6.24 -13.01 3.18
N ALA A 163 7.56 -13.24 3.26
CA ALA A 163 8.29 -13.27 4.53
C ALA A 163 8.38 -11.89 5.18
N VAL A 164 8.66 -10.85 4.38
CA VAL A 164 8.68 -9.45 4.83
C VAL A 164 7.31 -9.04 5.35
N ALA A 165 6.21 -9.44 4.70
CA ALA A 165 4.86 -9.18 5.20
C ALA A 165 4.61 -9.80 6.59
N VAL A 166 4.99 -11.06 6.81
CA VAL A 166 4.85 -11.73 8.12
C VAL A 166 5.73 -11.05 9.17
N LEU A 167 6.97 -10.70 8.83
CA LEU A 167 7.88 -9.99 9.73
C LEU A 167 7.34 -8.62 10.14
N PHE A 168 6.80 -7.85 9.20
CA PHE A 168 6.23 -6.53 9.47
C PHE A 168 4.99 -6.64 10.37
N GLU A 169 4.17 -7.68 10.22
CA GLU A 169 3.02 -7.91 11.10
C GLU A 169 3.41 -8.39 12.52
N ALA A 170 4.54 -9.08 12.65
CA ALA A 170 5.06 -9.54 13.94
C ALA A 170 5.65 -8.37 14.76
N ILE A 171 6.21 -7.35 14.10
CA ILE A 171 6.84 -6.19 14.75
C ILE A 171 5.79 -5.11 15.03
N PRO A 172 5.51 -4.75 16.31
CA PRO A 172 4.37 -3.88 16.66
C PRO A 172 4.33 -2.50 16.00
N PHE A 173 5.50 -1.90 15.70
CA PHE A 173 5.54 -0.58 15.06
C PHE A 173 5.45 -0.64 13.52
N LEU A 174 5.73 -1.80 12.91
CA LEU A 174 5.62 -2.03 11.45
C LEU A 174 4.28 -2.66 11.05
N SER A 175 3.52 -3.18 12.00
CA SER A 175 2.25 -3.85 11.72
C SER A 175 1.17 -2.88 11.21
N GLY A 176 1.27 -1.60 11.54
CA GLY A 176 0.36 -0.54 11.07
C GLY A 176 0.79 0.13 9.76
N GLY A 177 0.24 1.33 9.51
CA GLY A 177 0.51 2.13 8.31
C GLY A 177 1.95 2.60 8.15
N PHE A 178 2.69 2.79 9.26
CA PHE A 178 4.12 3.13 9.16
C PHE A 178 4.92 2.07 8.39
N GLY A 179 4.66 0.78 8.64
CA GLY A 179 5.31 -0.29 7.88
C GLY A 179 4.85 -0.36 6.41
N ASN A 180 3.68 0.16 6.07
CA ASN A 180 3.26 0.30 4.66
C ASN A 180 4.16 1.32 3.95
N ILE A 181 4.37 2.47 4.58
CA ILE A 181 5.24 3.53 4.05
C ILE A 181 6.70 3.06 3.93
N VAL A 182 7.23 2.38 4.96
CA VAL A 182 8.59 1.83 4.93
C VAL A 182 8.76 0.84 3.78
N TYR A 183 7.78 -0.04 3.55
CA TYR A 183 7.84 -0.97 2.42
C TYR A 183 7.80 -0.25 1.08
N PHE A 184 6.92 0.75 0.93
CA PHE A 184 6.82 1.56 -0.28
C PHE A 184 8.16 2.19 -0.67
N PHE A 185 8.76 2.94 0.26
CA PHE A 185 10.05 3.58 0.02
C PHE A 185 11.17 2.56 -0.16
N GLY A 186 11.20 1.49 0.64
CA GLY A 186 12.19 0.44 0.49
C GLY A 186 12.13 -0.24 -0.88
N PHE A 187 10.94 -0.53 -1.39
CA PHE A 187 10.75 -1.16 -2.69
C PHE A 187 11.13 -0.23 -3.85
N ILE A 188 10.72 1.04 -3.81
CA ILE A 188 10.99 2.00 -4.89
C ILE A 188 12.46 2.44 -4.91
N MET A 189 13.05 2.71 -3.75
CA MET A 189 14.46 3.11 -3.64
C MET A 189 15.41 1.97 -4.02
N MET A 190 14.91 0.74 -4.06
CA MET A 190 15.66 -0.40 -4.59
C MET A 190 15.99 -0.22 -6.07
N LEU A 191 15.13 0.38 -6.89
CA LEU A 191 15.33 0.52 -8.34
C LEU A 191 16.55 1.36 -8.74
N PRO A 192 16.73 2.62 -8.27
CA PRO A 192 17.93 3.38 -8.58
C PRO A 192 19.18 2.70 -7.99
N PHE A 193 19.06 2.10 -6.79
CA PHE A 193 20.15 1.35 -6.19
C PHE A 193 20.57 0.14 -7.05
N ILE A 194 19.63 -0.56 -7.69
CA ILE A 194 19.94 -1.65 -8.62
C ILE A 194 20.69 -1.15 -9.85
N MET A 195 20.28 -0.01 -10.39
CA MET A 195 20.81 0.51 -11.66
C MET A 195 22.19 1.18 -11.53
N GLU A 196 22.51 1.74 -10.36
CA GLU A 196 23.72 2.56 -10.17
C GLU A 196 24.88 1.82 -9.48
N GLN A 197 24.66 0.62 -8.93
CA GLN A 197 25.67 -0.07 -8.13
C GLN A 197 26.54 -1.04 -8.94
N ASP A 198 27.84 -0.76 -9.02
CA ASP A 198 28.84 -1.60 -9.70
C ASP A 198 28.84 -3.06 -9.24
N PHE A 199 28.59 -3.29 -7.94
CA PHE A 199 28.53 -4.64 -7.38
C PHE A 199 27.39 -5.46 -7.99
N ILE A 200 26.23 -4.85 -8.23
CA ILE A 200 25.08 -5.51 -8.86
C ILE A 200 25.35 -5.74 -10.35
N ASN A 201 26.00 -4.78 -11.02
CA ASN A 201 26.42 -4.95 -12.41
C ASN A 201 27.43 -6.10 -12.57
N THR A 202 28.30 -6.31 -11.58
CA THR A 202 29.28 -7.41 -11.57
C THR A 202 28.64 -8.77 -11.26
N TYR A 203 27.65 -8.79 -10.36
CA TYR A 203 26.98 -10.01 -9.90
C TYR A 203 25.46 -9.92 -10.04
N PRO A 204 24.90 -9.85 -11.26
CA PRO A 204 23.49 -9.52 -11.48
C PRO A 204 22.50 -10.58 -10.93
N ALA A 205 22.98 -11.78 -10.64
CA ALA A 205 22.18 -12.84 -10.02
C ALA A 205 21.74 -12.55 -8.57
N ILE A 206 22.45 -11.66 -7.86
CA ILE A 206 22.13 -11.31 -6.46
C ILE A 206 21.04 -10.24 -6.34
N GLU A 207 20.55 -9.72 -7.46
CA GLU A 207 19.55 -8.68 -7.50
C GLU A 207 18.13 -9.29 -7.42
N PRO A 208 17.35 -9.13 -6.34
CA PRO A 208 16.15 -9.92 -6.10
C PRO A 208 15.03 -9.87 -7.15
N MET A 209 14.87 -8.78 -7.91
CA MET A 209 13.83 -8.63 -8.94
C MET A 209 14.18 -9.31 -10.27
N GLY A 210 15.44 -9.68 -10.47
CA GLY A 210 15.98 -10.28 -11.70
C GLY A 210 16.09 -9.30 -12.88
N LEU A 211 15.86 -8.02 -12.64
CA LEU A 211 15.96 -6.94 -13.62
C LEU A 211 17.41 -6.80 -14.09
N ALA A 212 18.39 -6.77 -13.18
CA ALA A 212 19.80 -6.64 -13.56
C ALA A 212 20.28 -7.82 -14.42
N LEU A 213 19.85 -9.03 -14.07
CA LEU A 213 20.20 -10.26 -14.80
C LEU A 213 19.60 -10.29 -16.21
N LEU A 214 18.30 -9.98 -16.34
CA LEU A 214 17.64 -9.94 -17.63
C LEU A 214 18.15 -8.78 -18.50
N LYS A 215 18.38 -7.60 -17.90
CA LYS A 215 18.94 -6.44 -18.61
C LYS A 215 20.31 -6.75 -19.19
N ALA A 216 21.23 -7.32 -18.39
CA ALA A 216 22.59 -7.62 -18.83
C ALA A 216 22.61 -8.60 -20.01
N ASP A 217 21.84 -9.70 -19.90
CA ASP A 217 21.77 -10.76 -20.91
C ASP A 217 21.08 -10.27 -22.20
N MET A 218 19.96 -9.55 -22.09
CA MET A 218 19.29 -8.96 -23.24
C MET A 218 20.13 -7.89 -23.92
N ALA A 219 20.87 -7.06 -23.16
CA ALA A 219 21.73 -6.02 -23.71
C ALA A 219 22.85 -6.61 -24.57
N GLU A 220 23.43 -7.75 -24.18
CA GLU A 220 24.46 -8.41 -24.97
C GLU A 220 23.94 -8.82 -26.36
N GLU A 221 22.73 -9.38 -26.42
CA GLU A 221 22.10 -9.77 -27.69
C GLU A 221 21.68 -8.57 -28.55
N VAL A 222 21.20 -7.49 -27.93
CA VAL A 222 20.89 -6.26 -28.68
C VAL A 222 22.14 -5.68 -29.33
N ILE A 223 23.27 -5.62 -28.62
CA ILE A 223 24.52 -5.03 -29.14
C ILE A 223 25.04 -5.80 -30.36
N LYS A 224 24.84 -7.13 -30.40
CA LYS A 224 25.22 -7.98 -31.55
C LYS A 224 24.48 -7.59 -32.83
N VAL A 225 23.24 -7.10 -32.72
CA VAL A 225 22.38 -6.72 -33.86
C VAL A 225 22.43 -5.21 -34.12
N PHE A 226 22.46 -4.41 -33.06
CA PHE A 226 22.41 -2.94 -33.07
C PHE A 226 23.55 -2.36 -32.22
N PRO A 227 24.75 -2.15 -32.81
CA PRO A 227 25.93 -1.66 -32.08
C PRO A 227 25.77 -0.27 -31.44
N ASP A 228 24.84 0.56 -31.95
CA ASP A 228 24.55 1.90 -31.42
C ASP A 228 23.70 1.89 -30.14
N TYR A 229 23.31 0.72 -29.63
CA TYR A 229 22.49 0.60 -28.43
C TYR A 229 23.22 1.15 -27.18
N GLY A 230 22.68 2.23 -26.61
CA GLY A 230 23.24 2.92 -25.45
C GLY A 230 22.95 2.31 -24.07
N GLY A 231 22.49 1.06 -23.97
CA GLY A 231 22.31 0.38 -22.67
C GLY A 231 21.04 0.77 -21.87
N SER A 232 20.10 1.51 -22.48
CA SER A 232 18.87 1.92 -21.80
C SER A 232 17.86 0.78 -21.69
N PHE A 233 17.18 0.71 -20.55
CA PHE A 233 16.21 -0.33 -20.23
C PHE A 233 14.95 0.31 -19.68
N MET A 234 13.81 0.05 -20.31
CA MET A 234 12.55 0.70 -20.00
C MET A 234 11.45 -0.33 -19.79
N LEU A 235 10.69 -0.16 -18.70
CA LEU A 235 9.48 -0.91 -18.39
C LEU A 235 8.31 0.07 -18.31
N GLY A 236 7.38 0.00 -19.26
CA GLY A 236 6.20 0.87 -19.31
C GLY A 236 5.82 1.31 -20.72
N GLY A 237 4.80 2.16 -20.82
CA GLY A 237 4.36 2.76 -22.08
C GLY A 237 4.93 4.17 -22.21
N MET A 238 5.95 4.34 -23.04
CA MET A 238 6.40 5.65 -23.51
C MET A 238 6.18 5.75 -25.02
N ASP A 239 6.01 6.99 -25.50
CA ASP A 239 5.84 7.36 -26.91
C ASP A 239 7.09 7.11 -27.77
N THR A 240 8.09 6.43 -27.23
CA THR A 240 9.30 6.05 -27.96
C THR A 240 8.95 5.02 -29.04
N PRO A 241 9.14 5.33 -30.33
CA PRO A 241 8.86 4.37 -31.39
C PRO A 241 9.80 3.16 -31.28
N ILE A 242 9.29 1.98 -31.60
CA ILE A 242 10.13 0.78 -31.75
C ILE A 242 10.63 0.78 -33.19
N ILE A 243 11.95 0.87 -33.36
CA ILE A 243 12.59 0.98 -34.67
C ILE A 243 13.04 -0.41 -35.17
N GLY A 244 13.29 -1.36 -34.27
CA GLY A 244 13.73 -2.71 -34.66
C GLY A 244 13.43 -3.80 -33.64
N THR A 245 13.47 -5.04 -34.10
CA THR A 245 13.33 -6.24 -33.27
C THR A 245 14.58 -7.10 -33.33
N PHE A 246 14.84 -7.86 -32.27
CA PHE A 246 15.92 -8.85 -32.21
C PHE A 246 15.43 -10.15 -31.57
N THR A 247 16.08 -11.27 -31.91
CA THR A 247 15.74 -12.57 -31.31
C THR A 247 16.54 -12.75 -30.02
N TRP A 248 15.84 -12.90 -28.90
CA TRP A 248 16.45 -13.30 -27.62
C TRP A 248 15.98 -14.71 -27.26
N THR A 249 16.90 -15.60 -26.90
CA THR A 249 16.62 -17.04 -26.68
C THR A 249 16.52 -17.41 -25.20
N GLY A 250 16.75 -16.45 -24.29
CA GLY A 250 16.65 -16.63 -22.84
C GLY A 250 18.01 -16.76 -22.17
N ILE A 251 18.01 -16.67 -20.84
CA ILE A 251 19.24 -16.79 -20.03
C ILE A 251 19.73 -18.24 -20.02
N GLU A 252 21.04 -18.42 -20.13
CA GLU A 252 21.69 -19.68 -19.78
C GLU A 252 21.74 -19.87 -18.26
N TRP A 253 20.85 -20.71 -17.74
CA TRP A 253 20.72 -20.94 -16.31
C TRP A 253 21.85 -21.81 -15.75
N THR A 254 22.97 -21.18 -15.41
CA THR A 254 24.08 -21.88 -14.74
C THR A 254 23.72 -22.29 -13.31
N PRO A 255 24.32 -23.37 -12.76
CA PRO A 255 24.08 -23.79 -11.38
C PRO A 255 24.37 -22.68 -10.35
N ALA A 256 25.34 -21.80 -10.63
CA ALA A 256 25.66 -20.66 -9.79
C ALA A 256 24.53 -19.62 -9.73
N ILE A 257 23.92 -19.28 -10.88
CA ILE A 257 22.76 -18.38 -10.93
C ILE A 257 21.61 -19.02 -10.16
N ILE A 258 21.30 -20.29 -10.44
CA ILE A 258 20.21 -21.02 -9.77
C ILE A 258 20.40 -21.04 -8.26
N ALA A 259 21.59 -21.40 -7.76
CA ALA A 259 21.91 -21.42 -6.33
C ALA A 259 21.73 -20.04 -5.68
N THR A 260 22.20 -18.99 -6.36
CA THR A 260 22.04 -17.59 -5.89
C THR A 260 20.56 -17.20 -5.80
N ARG A 261 19.75 -17.59 -6.79
CA ARG A 261 18.30 -17.32 -6.79
C ARG A 261 17.57 -18.07 -5.68
N PHE A 262 17.88 -19.35 -5.47
CA PHE A 262 17.27 -20.13 -4.40
C PHE A 262 17.75 -19.72 -3.00
N ALA A 263 18.92 -19.05 -2.89
CA ALA A 263 19.35 -18.47 -1.62
C ALA A 263 18.34 -17.45 -1.06
N PHE A 264 17.57 -16.76 -1.93
CA PHE A 264 16.48 -15.87 -1.48
C PHE A 264 15.32 -16.62 -0.80
N ILE A 265 15.04 -17.87 -1.19
CA ILE A 265 14.06 -18.69 -0.49
C ILE A 265 14.60 -19.06 0.90
N GLY A 266 15.89 -19.38 1.00
CA GLY A 266 16.56 -19.57 2.29
C GLY A 266 16.48 -18.33 3.19
N LEU A 267 16.73 -17.15 2.62
CA LEU A 267 16.58 -15.87 3.31
C LEU A 267 15.12 -15.61 3.74
N ALA A 268 14.14 -15.94 2.89
CA ALA A 268 12.72 -15.82 3.22
C ALA A 268 12.32 -16.70 4.41
N ILE A 269 12.84 -17.93 4.47
CA ILE A 269 12.63 -18.84 5.61
C ILE A 269 13.27 -18.23 6.87
N LEU A 270 14.50 -17.72 6.78
CA LEU A 270 15.20 -17.09 7.90
C LEU A 270 14.44 -15.87 8.43
N LEU A 271 13.94 -14.99 7.55
CA LEU A 271 13.11 -13.84 7.93
C LEU A 271 11.79 -14.27 8.59
N THR A 272 11.19 -15.37 8.13
CA THR A 272 9.95 -15.92 8.71
C THR A 272 10.19 -16.52 10.11
N LEU A 273 11.35 -17.14 10.33
CA LEU A 273 11.76 -17.62 11.64
C LEU A 273 12.12 -16.46 12.57
N LEU A 274 12.77 -15.42 12.06
CA LEU A 274 13.02 -14.17 12.79
C LEU A 274 11.71 -13.52 13.27
N ALA A 275 10.67 -13.52 12.41
CA ALA A 275 9.34 -13.02 12.78
C ALA A 275 8.75 -13.75 14.00
N ALA A 276 9.07 -15.04 14.20
CA ALA A 276 8.60 -15.82 15.35
C ALA A 276 9.17 -15.32 16.69
N ILE A 277 10.32 -14.65 16.68
CA ILE A 277 10.95 -14.07 17.88
C ILE A 277 10.12 -12.87 18.36
N PHE A 278 9.73 -12.00 17.42
CA PHE A 278 8.96 -10.79 17.71
C PHE A 278 7.47 -11.05 17.92
N PHE A 279 6.94 -12.15 17.39
CA PHE A 279 5.53 -12.50 17.50
C PHE A 279 5.12 -12.76 18.96
N ASP A 280 4.10 -12.03 19.41
CA ASP A 280 3.58 -12.04 20.78
C ASP A 280 2.63 -13.21 21.09
N ARG A 281 2.25 -14.02 20.08
CA ARG A 281 1.29 -15.13 20.20
C ARG A 281 -0.05 -14.67 20.81
N PHE A 282 -0.47 -13.45 20.50
CA PHE A 282 -1.74 -12.87 20.96
C PHE A 282 -1.88 -12.78 22.48
N ASP A 283 -0.76 -12.75 23.22
CA ASP A 283 -0.73 -12.65 24.68
C ASP A 283 -1.22 -11.25 25.16
N PRO A 284 -2.38 -11.15 25.84
CA PRO A 284 -2.92 -9.88 26.30
C PRO A 284 -1.99 -9.17 27.31
N SER A 285 -1.15 -9.92 28.03
CA SER A 285 -0.23 -9.37 29.03
C SER A 285 0.98 -8.66 28.42
N ARG A 286 1.35 -9.04 27.17
CA ARG A 286 2.44 -8.41 26.41
C ARG A 286 1.96 -7.20 25.60
N ALA A 287 0.66 -7.12 25.33
CA ALA A 287 0.04 -5.92 24.82
C ALA A 287 0.04 -4.87 25.94
N LYS A 288 0.99 -3.92 25.90
CA LYS A 288 1.06 -2.84 26.88
C LYS A 288 -0.33 -2.20 26.99
N PRO A 289 -1.03 -2.31 28.13
CA PRO A 289 -2.25 -1.54 28.31
C PRO A 289 -1.84 -0.08 28.19
N LYS A 290 -2.45 0.64 27.23
CA LYS A 290 -2.42 2.10 27.27
C LYS A 290 -2.93 2.44 28.66
N ARG A 291 -2.04 2.97 29.51
CA ARG A 291 -2.35 3.39 30.88
C ARG A 291 -3.42 4.47 30.77
N ILE A 292 -4.68 4.06 30.71
CA ILE A 292 -5.80 4.92 31.03
C ILE A 292 -5.47 5.29 32.46
N LYS A 293 -5.09 6.56 32.69
CA LYS A 293 -5.11 7.12 34.03
C LYS A 293 -6.57 7.01 34.45
N SER A 294 -6.90 5.91 35.10
CA SER A 294 -8.07 5.83 35.94
C SER A 294 -7.85 6.92 36.98
N THR A 295 -8.52 8.04 36.79
CA THR A 295 -8.80 8.99 37.86
C THR A 295 -10.05 8.54 38.63
N ALA A 296 -10.45 7.27 38.52
CA ALA A 296 -11.37 6.70 39.47
C ALA A 296 -10.55 6.41 40.73
N SER A 297 -10.83 7.19 41.77
CA SER A 297 -10.47 6.90 43.15
C SER A 297 -10.70 5.41 43.44
N ASP A 298 -9.70 4.73 43.99
CA ASP A 298 -9.81 3.40 44.59
C ASP A 298 -10.68 3.49 45.86
N SER A 299 -11.97 3.77 45.68
CA SER A 299 -12.97 3.54 46.71
C SER A 299 -13.45 2.11 46.50
N ALA A 300 -12.98 1.20 47.35
CA ALA A 300 -13.54 -0.15 47.42
C ALA A 300 -15.07 -0.02 47.48
N PRO A 301 -15.84 -0.73 46.64
CA PRO A 301 -17.28 -0.72 46.78
C PRO A 301 -17.61 -1.40 48.11
N GLU A 302 -18.00 -0.60 49.10
CA GLU A 302 -18.70 -1.13 50.27
C GLU A 302 -19.94 -1.86 49.75
N ILE A 303 -20.02 -3.16 50.04
CA ILE A 303 -21.18 -3.98 49.76
C ILE A 303 -22.25 -3.53 50.76
N GLY A 304 -22.94 -2.44 50.43
CA GLY A 304 -24.13 -1.99 51.14
C GLY A 304 -25.23 -3.02 50.94
N SER A 305 -25.48 -3.83 51.97
CA SER A 305 -26.66 -4.69 52.04
C SER A 305 -27.90 -3.83 52.25
N THR A 306 -28.41 -3.27 51.16
CA THR A 306 -29.74 -2.65 51.16
C THR A 306 -30.54 -3.32 50.08
N SER A 307 -31.38 -4.26 50.47
CA SER A 307 -32.49 -4.77 49.65
C SER A 307 -33.47 -3.62 49.44
N GLN A 308 -33.13 -2.69 48.54
CA GLN A 308 -34.06 -1.71 48.01
C GLN A 308 -34.78 -2.34 46.83
N ALA A 309 -36.11 -2.32 46.85
CA ALA A 309 -36.92 -2.68 45.69
C ALA A 309 -36.42 -1.89 44.49
N LEU A 310 -36.05 -2.58 43.41
CA LEU A 310 -35.59 -1.97 42.16
C LEU A 310 -36.64 -0.95 41.72
N PRO A 311 -36.34 0.37 41.73
CA PRO A 311 -37.29 1.36 41.27
C PRO A 311 -37.61 1.05 39.81
N THR A 312 -38.91 0.97 39.49
CA THR A 312 -39.37 0.87 38.10
C THR A 312 -38.67 1.97 37.28
N PRO A 313 -37.96 1.63 36.19
CA PRO A 313 -37.20 2.62 35.43
C PRO A 313 -38.17 3.64 34.82
N ARG A 314 -38.28 4.81 35.43
CA ARG A 314 -38.94 5.97 34.82
C ARG A 314 -37.95 6.58 33.85
N LEU A 315 -38.21 6.42 32.55
CA LEU A 315 -37.43 7.07 31.51
C LEU A 315 -37.64 8.58 31.64
N THR A 316 -36.60 9.30 32.05
CA THR A 316 -36.61 10.76 32.08
C THR A 316 -36.74 11.25 30.63
N PRO A 317 -37.78 12.04 30.28
CA PRO A 317 -37.88 12.57 28.94
C PRO A 317 -36.63 13.41 28.64
N LEU A 318 -35.94 13.11 27.54
CA LEU A 318 -34.81 13.92 27.11
C LEU A 318 -35.34 15.35 26.84
N ASN A 319 -34.80 16.32 27.58
CA ASN A 319 -35.11 17.73 27.35
C ASN A 319 -34.82 18.07 25.89
N ALA A 320 -35.86 18.39 25.10
CA ALA A 320 -35.70 18.74 23.68
C ALA A 320 -34.79 19.96 23.49
N ALA A 321 -34.76 20.87 24.48
CA ALA A 321 -33.86 22.02 24.54
C ALA A 321 -32.37 21.66 24.78
N ALA A 322 -32.07 20.46 25.29
CA ALA A 322 -30.68 19.99 25.47
C ALA A 322 -30.08 19.41 24.17
N ASN A 323 -30.87 19.30 23.09
CA ASN A 323 -30.43 18.80 21.79
C ASN A 323 -29.74 19.86 20.93
N GLY A 324 -28.93 20.72 21.56
CA GLY A 324 -28.13 21.75 20.89
C GLY A 324 -26.97 21.13 20.12
N PHE A 325 -27.10 20.96 18.81
CA PHE A 325 -25.99 20.55 17.97
C PHE A 325 -25.04 21.72 17.72
N SER A 326 -23.77 21.55 18.09
CA SER A 326 -22.71 22.50 17.77
C SER A 326 -21.71 21.84 16.84
N PHE A 327 -21.79 22.18 15.55
CA PHE A 327 -20.87 21.69 14.53
C PHE A 327 -19.42 22.04 14.86
N SER A 328 -19.16 23.23 15.39
CA SER A 328 -17.81 23.66 15.79
C SER A 328 -17.22 22.79 16.89
N ARG A 329 -18.02 22.34 17.87
CA ARG A 329 -17.54 21.40 18.90
C ARG A 329 -17.15 20.05 18.31
N VAL A 330 -17.93 19.54 17.36
CA VAL A 330 -17.60 18.30 16.65
C VAL A 330 -16.34 18.47 15.79
N LEU A 331 -16.22 19.59 15.07
CA LEU A 331 -15.04 19.89 14.27
C LEU A 331 -13.77 19.98 15.12
N VAL A 332 -13.83 20.67 16.27
CA VAL A 332 -12.70 20.75 17.22
C VAL A 332 -12.36 19.37 17.79
N ALA A 333 -13.37 18.54 18.09
CA ALA A 333 -13.13 17.17 18.52
C ALA A 333 -12.46 16.34 17.42
N GLU A 334 -12.88 16.46 16.16
CA GLU A 334 -12.30 15.78 15.01
C GLU A 334 -10.85 16.22 14.75
N LEU A 335 -10.57 17.53 14.80
CA LEU A 335 -9.20 18.08 14.73
C LEU A 335 -8.32 17.55 15.86
N LYS A 336 -8.85 17.52 17.09
CA LYS A 336 -8.14 16.99 18.25
C LYS A 336 -7.87 15.50 18.08
N LEU A 337 -8.79 14.72 17.55
CA LEU A 337 -8.59 13.29 17.32
C LEU A 337 -7.58 13.01 16.20
N LEU A 338 -7.50 13.86 15.17
CA LEU A 338 -6.49 13.75 14.12
C LEU A 338 -5.08 14.10 14.62
N LEU A 339 -4.94 15.21 15.36
CA LEU A 339 -3.63 15.72 15.75
C LEU A 339 -3.13 15.12 17.06
N LYS A 340 -4.00 14.78 18.02
CA LYS A 340 -3.57 14.33 19.36
C LYS A 340 -3.07 12.89 19.31
N GLY A 341 -1.90 12.66 19.90
CA GLY A 341 -1.29 11.32 20.03
C GLY A 341 0.01 11.16 19.26
N GLN A 342 0.39 12.15 18.46
CA GLN A 342 1.71 12.21 17.83
C GLN A 342 2.81 12.58 18.84
N ARG A 343 4.03 12.12 18.58
CA ARG A 343 5.21 12.47 19.38
C ARG A 343 5.64 13.92 19.09
N TRP A 344 6.31 14.56 20.04
CA TRP A 344 6.74 15.97 19.92
C TRP A 344 7.57 16.26 18.65
N TRP A 345 8.47 15.36 18.25
CA TRP A 345 9.28 15.50 17.04
C TRP A 345 8.44 15.57 15.75
N TRP A 346 7.24 14.97 15.76
CA TRP A 346 6.34 15.00 14.59
C TRP A 346 5.90 16.43 14.28
N TYR A 347 5.57 17.20 15.33
CA TYR A 347 5.19 18.61 15.17
C TYR A 347 6.37 19.50 14.82
N ILE A 348 7.58 19.20 15.32
CA ILE A 348 8.79 19.94 14.95
C ILE A 348 9.10 19.75 13.47
N ALA A 349 9.06 18.51 12.97
CA ALA A 349 9.27 18.25 11.56
C ALA A 349 8.19 18.91 10.69
N ALA A 350 6.92 18.88 11.12
CA ALA A 350 5.83 19.58 10.44
C ALA A 350 6.08 21.10 10.38
N ALA A 351 6.47 21.72 11.49
CA ALA A 351 6.83 23.14 11.54
C ALA A 351 8.04 23.46 10.65
N GLY A 352 9.07 22.60 10.67
CA GLY A 352 10.24 22.73 9.80
C GLY A 352 9.88 22.68 8.32
N LEU A 353 8.99 21.78 7.90
CA LEU A 353 8.50 21.68 6.52
C LEU A 353 7.69 22.91 6.12
N ILE A 354 6.82 23.43 7.01
CA ILE A 354 6.07 24.67 6.76
C ILE A 354 7.01 25.86 6.58
N ILE A 355 8.01 26.00 7.46
CA ILE A 355 9.02 27.06 7.37
C ILE A 355 9.84 26.90 6.09
N ALA A 356 10.23 25.68 5.72
CA ALA A 356 10.96 25.41 4.49
C ALA A 356 10.14 25.79 3.25
N CYS A 357 8.84 25.50 3.22
CA CYS A 357 7.95 25.92 2.12
C CYS A 357 7.90 27.46 1.96
N PHE A 358 7.97 28.20 3.08
CA PHE A 358 7.97 29.66 3.06
C PHE A 358 9.34 30.26 2.70
N ALA A 359 10.42 29.67 3.19
CA ALA A 359 11.77 30.19 3.05
C ALA A 359 12.38 29.97 1.66
N ASN A 360 11.92 28.96 0.91
CA ASN A 360 12.43 28.65 -0.42
C ASN A 360 11.65 29.39 -1.53
N PRO A 361 12.27 29.58 -2.72
CA PRO A 361 11.57 30.12 -3.89
C PRO A 361 10.36 29.27 -4.29
N SER A 362 9.35 29.89 -4.92
CA SER A 362 8.11 29.21 -5.35
C SER A 362 8.35 27.95 -6.19
N ALA A 363 9.30 27.98 -7.14
CA ALA A 363 9.66 26.83 -7.96
C ALA A 363 10.14 25.64 -7.12
N THR A 364 11.12 25.85 -6.24
CA THR A 364 11.66 24.81 -5.34
C THR A 364 10.60 24.30 -4.36
N THR A 365 9.75 25.20 -3.86
CA THR A 365 8.64 24.83 -2.97
C THR A 365 7.64 23.91 -3.68
N ARG A 366 7.26 24.20 -4.93
CA ARG A 366 6.34 23.35 -5.70
C ARG A 366 6.92 21.99 -6.06
N GLU A 367 8.16 21.95 -6.53
CA GLU A 367 8.78 20.73 -7.06
C GLU A 367 9.24 19.77 -5.96
N ILE A 368 9.72 20.30 -4.83
CA ILE A 368 10.41 19.47 -3.83
C ILE A 368 9.71 19.57 -2.48
N VAL A 369 9.63 20.78 -1.89
CA VAL A 369 9.31 20.91 -0.47
C VAL A 369 7.83 20.58 -0.17
N LEU A 370 6.90 21.04 -1.00
CA LEU A 370 5.47 20.82 -0.83
C LEU A 370 5.06 19.34 -0.95
N PRO A 371 5.57 18.57 -1.93
CA PRO A 371 5.40 17.11 -1.94
C PRO A 371 5.82 16.45 -0.61
N PHE A 372 6.95 16.84 -0.02
CA PHE A 372 7.37 16.30 1.28
C PHE A 372 6.50 16.80 2.45
N ALA A 373 6.05 18.05 2.42
CA ALA A 373 5.12 18.58 3.40
C ALA A 373 3.79 17.80 3.40
N TRP A 374 3.33 17.37 2.22
CA TRP A 374 2.08 16.62 2.08
C TRP A 374 2.23 15.11 2.25
N ILE A 375 3.40 14.50 2.10
CA ILE A 375 3.55 13.09 2.51
C ILE A 375 3.66 12.93 4.03
N TRP A 376 4.16 13.94 4.75
CA TRP A 376 4.39 13.87 6.20
C TRP A 376 3.18 13.48 7.07
N PRO A 377 1.99 14.10 6.91
CA PRO A 377 0.80 13.77 7.70
C PRO A 377 -0.01 12.57 7.16
N ILE A 378 0.54 11.78 6.22
CA ILE A 378 -0.18 10.66 5.59
C ILE A 378 -0.87 9.72 6.61
N LEU A 379 -0.20 9.39 7.72
CA LEU A 379 -0.76 8.50 8.75
C LEU A 379 -1.96 9.11 9.48
N ILE A 380 -1.99 10.44 9.61
CA ILE A 380 -3.11 11.16 10.23
C ILE A 380 -4.31 11.15 9.28
N TRP A 381 -4.10 11.46 8.00
CA TRP A 381 -5.16 11.43 7.00
C TRP A 381 -5.69 10.02 6.77
N SER A 382 -4.83 9.01 6.84
CA SER A 382 -5.22 7.61 6.65
C SER A 382 -6.26 7.10 7.64
N ALA A 383 -6.43 7.76 8.80
CA ALA A 383 -7.46 7.42 9.78
C ALA A 383 -8.84 8.02 9.44
N ILE A 384 -8.92 8.99 8.53
CA ILE A 384 -10.18 9.63 8.13
C ILE A 384 -11.11 8.59 7.51
N GLY A 385 -12.38 8.56 7.92
CA GLY A 385 -13.39 7.66 7.39
C GLY A 385 -13.41 6.23 7.96
N ASN A 386 -12.34 5.77 8.59
CA ASN A 386 -12.27 4.41 9.19
C ASN A 386 -12.05 4.38 10.71
N ARG A 387 -11.72 5.51 11.35
CA ARG A 387 -11.36 5.56 12.78
C ARG A 387 -12.43 4.95 13.70
N GLU A 388 -13.71 5.10 13.38
CA GLU A 388 -14.81 4.52 14.16
C GLU A 388 -14.77 3.00 14.15
N ILE A 389 -14.52 2.42 12.98
CA ILE A 389 -14.45 0.97 12.75
C ILE A 389 -13.18 0.42 13.41
N HIS A 390 -12.04 1.07 13.19
CA HIS A 390 -10.76 0.63 13.74
C HIS A 390 -10.74 0.57 15.27
N ASN A 391 -11.42 1.51 15.93
CA ASN A 391 -11.52 1.54 17.40
C ASN A 391 -12.75 0.81 17.95
N ASN A 392 -13.51 0.09 17.11
CA ASN A 392 -14.75 -0.60 17.49
C ASN A 392 -15.80 0.30 18.19
N VAL A 393 -15.85 1.58 17.82
CA VAL A 393 -16.83 2.55 18.34
C VAL A 393 -17.90 2.90 17.31
N GLN A 394 -17.94 2.23 16.16
CA GLN A 394 -18.90 2.53 15.10
C GLN A 394 -20.35 2.41 15.59
N GLN A 395 -20.68 1.44 16.43
CA GLN A 395 -22.04 1.27 16.95
C GLN A 395 -22.48 2.45 17.82
N LEU A 396 -21.56 3.03 18.62
CA LEU A 396 -21.86 4.19 19.46
C LEU A 396 -22.01 5.45 18.61
N THR A 397 -21.08 5.65 17.67
CA THR A 397 -21.04 6.87 16.87
C THR A 397 -22.14 6.92 15.82
N PHE A 398 -22.46 5.79 15.19
CA PHE A 398 -23.47 5.70 14.13
C PHE A 398 -24.90 5.66 14.65
N SER A 399 -25.09 5.34 15.93
CA SER A 399 -26.39 5.48 16.61
C SER A 399 -26.69 6.92 17.06
N SER A 400 -25.77 7.86 16.87
CA SER A 400 -26.00 9.27 17.20
C SER A 400 -27.02 9.92 16.25
N ALA A 401 -27.56 11.08 16.62
CA ALA A 401 -28.51 11.78 15.77
C ALA A 401 -27.83 12.29 14.48
N SER A 402 -28.23 11.78 13.30
CA SER A 402 -27.77 12.23 11.97
C SER A 402 -26.24 12.23 11.75
N PRO A 403 -25.55 11.09 11.89
CA PRO A 403 -24.09 11.00 11.79
C PRO A 403 -23.57 11.40 10.40
N LEU A 404 -24.36 11.14 9.33
CA LEU A 404 -24.02 11.54 7.96
C LEU A 404 -23.85 13.04 7.81
N MET A 405 -24.74 13.83 8.40
CA MET A 405 -24.76 15.29 8.19
C MET A 405 -23.93 16.03 9.22
N ARG A 406 -23.70 15.41 10.39
CA ARG A 406 -23.03 16.06 11.51
C ARG A 406 -21.56 15.66 11.65
N GLN A 407 -21.22 14.41 11.40
CA GLN A 407 -19.88 13.88 11.64
C GLN A 407 -19.02 13.85 10.37
N LEU A 408 -19.56 13.32 9.26
CA LEU A 408 -18.78 13.13 8.03
C LEU A 408 -18.24 14.45 7.44
N PRO A 409 -19.02 15.56 7.39
CA PRO A 409 -18.47 16.86 6.99
C PRO A 409 -17.42 17.38 7.98
N ALA A 410 -17.59 17.17 9.28
CA ALA A 410 -16.61 17.60 10.28
C ALA A 410 -15.28 16.85 10.13
N GLN A 411 -15.31 15.56 9.80
CA GLN A 411 -14.11 14.76 9.49
C GLN A 411 -13.38 15.28 8.26
N TRP A 412 -14.13 15.55 7.19
CA TRP A 412 -13.56 16.05 5.95
C TRP A 412 -12.95 17.45 6.15
N ILE A 413 -13.68 18.37 6.79
CA ILE A 413 -13.19 19.74 7.08
C ILE A 413 -11.97 19.68 7.99
N ALA A 414 -11.93 18.79 8.99
CA ALA A 414 -10.75 18.63 9.83
C ALA A 414 -9.52 18.18 9.01
N GLY A 415 -9.68 17.22 8.10
CA GLY A 415 -8.62 16.81 7.17
C GLY A 415 -8.18 17.95 6.23
N PHE A 416 -9.14 18.70 5.70
CA PHE A 416 -8.90 19.86 4.85
C PHE A 416 -8.11 20.96 5.58
N ILE A 417 -8.49 21.31 6.80
CA ILE A 417 -7.77 22.27 7.65
C ILE A 417 -6.34 21.81 7.91
N VAL A 418 -6.12 20.54 8.29
CA VAL A 418 -4.76 20.01 8.51
C VAL A 418 -3.91 20.10 7.24
N THR A 419 -4.51 19.85 6.08
CA THR A 419 -3.82 19.94 4.79
C THR A 419 -3.43 21.37 4.44
N LEU A 420 -4.33 22.34 4.67
CA LEU A 420 -4.03 23.77 4.52
C LEU A 420 -2.96 24.25 5.51
N ILE A 421 -2.97 23.78 6.77
CA ILE A 421 -1.93 24.12 7.74
C ILE A 421 -0.57 23.66 7.24
N MET A 422 -0.46 22.41 6.75
CA MET A 422 0.79 21.90 6.18
C MET A 422 1.23 22.66 4.91
N ALA A 423 0.27 23.19 4.15
CA ALA A 423 0.53 23.98 2.95
C ALA A 423 0.72 25.48 3.22
N SER A 424 0.53 25.95 4.46
CA SER A 424 0.42 27.39 4.77
C SER A 424 1.66 28.20 4.38
N GLY A 425 2.85 27.64 4.60
CA GLY A 425 4.10 28.26 4.18
C GLY A 425 4.22 28.42 2.67
N ALA A 426 3.77 27.40 1.91
CA ALA A 426 3.74 27.45 0.45
C ALA A 426 2.69 28.44 -0.07
N ALA A 427 1.50 28.48 0.55
CA ALA A 427 0.45 29.43 0.20
C ALA A 427 0.90 30.88 0.40
N LEU A 428 1.59 31.18 1.51
CA LEU A 428 2.17 32.51 1.73
C LEU A 428 3.25 32.85 0.70
N ARG A 429 4.14 31.89 0.39
CA ARG A 429 5.18 32.08 -0.62
C ARG A 429 4.59 32.39 -2.00
N PHE A 430 3.61 31.60 -2.45
CA PHE A 430 2.96 31.81 -3.73
C PHE A 430 2.17 33.12 -3.78
N ALA A 431 1.53 33.52 -2.68
CA ALA A 431 0.85 34.81 -2.60
C ALA A 431 1.82 36.01 -2.73
N ILE A 432 2.99 35.93 -2.09
CA ILE A 432 4.04 36.97 -2.20
C ILE A 432 4.60 37.02 -3.62
N ASP A 433 4.85 35.87 -4.23
CA ASP A 433 5.39 35.77 -5.59
C ASP A 433 4.33 36.03 -6.69
N GLY A 434 3.06 36.29 -6.32
CA GLY A 434 1.96 36.52 -7.27
C GLY A 434 1.54 35.28 -8.07
N ASP A 435 1.91 34.08 -7.60
CA ASP A 435 1.74 32.82 -8.28
C ASP A 435 0.32 32.24 -8.08
N THR A 436 -0.61 32.73 -8.89
CA THR A 436 -2.03 32.31 -8.85
C THR A 436 -2.25 30.86 -9.29
N ILE A 437 -1.43 30.37 -10.23
CA ILE A 437 -1.48 28.97 -10.68
C ILE A 437 -1.11 28.04 -9.52
N GLY A 438 -0.07 28.41 -8.76
CA GLY A 438 0.44 27.61 -7.64
C GLY A 438 -0.56 27.57 -6.50
N LEU A 439 -1.20 28.71 -6.20
CA LEU A 439 -2.27 28.78 -5.21
C LEU A 439 -3.48 27.92 -5.60
N LEU A 440 -3.86 27.92 -6.86
CA LEU A 440 -5.03 27.16 -7.33
C LEU A 440 -4.73 25.65 -7.38
N ALA A 441 -3.52 25.25 -7.78
CA ALA A 441 -3.04 23.88 -7.68
C ALA A 441 -2.96 23.41 -6.22
N LEU A 442 -2.44 24.26 -5.32
CA LEU A 442 -2.39 23.99 -3.87
C LEU A 442 -3.79 23.77 -3.30
N PHE A 443 -4.75 24.63 -3.65
CA PHE A 443 -6.14 24.47 -3.21
C PHE A 443 -6.76 23.19 -3.74
N SER A 444 -6.56 22.87 -5.03
CA SER A 444 -6.99 21.62 -5.66
C SER A 444 -6.45 20.39 -4.91
N GLY A 445 -5.14 20.36 -4.64
CA GLY A 445 -4.52 19.28 -3.88
C GLY A 445 -5.02 19.19 -2.44
N ALA A 446 -5.18 20.34 -1.76
CA ALA A 446 -5.73 20.41 -0.41
C ALA A 446 -7.16 19.87 -0.32
N PHE A 447 -7.95 20.03 -1.38
CA PHE A 447 -9.30 19.49 -1.51
C PHE A 447 -9.28 17.99 -1.85
N PHE A 448 -8.34 17.55 -2.67
CA PHE A 448 -8.19 16.16 -3.13
C PHE A 448 -7.78 15.17 -2.04
N ILE A 449 -6.72 15.49 -1.30
CA ILE A 449 -6.14 14.59 -0.28
C ILE A 449 -7.19 14.09 0.74
N PRO A 450 -7.91 14.95 1.49
CA PRO A 450 -8.89 14.50 2.47
C PRO A 450 -10.11 13.82 1.83
N SER A 451 -10.46 14.18 0.59
CA SER A 451 -11.54 13.54 -0.16
C SER A 451 -11.20 12.09 -0.51
N LEU A 452 -9.97 11.84 -0.98
CA LEU A 452 -9.45 10.51 -1.25
C LEU A 452 -9.35 9.68 0.04
N ALA A 453 -8.85 10.28 1.12
CA ALA A 453 -8.75 9.63 2.43
C ALA A 453 -10.11 9.17 2.95
N LEU A 454 -11.09 10.09 2.94
CA LEU A 454 -12.44 9.82 3.42
C LEU A 454 -13.13 8.72 2.59
N ALA A 455 -13.11 8.82 1.26
CA ALA A 455 -13.73 7.82 0.39
C ALA A 455 -13.08 6.44 0.59
N SER A 456 -11.75 6.38 0.58
CA SER A 456 -11.01 5.12 0.75
C SER A 456 -11.25 4.50 2.13
N GLY A 457 -11.28 5.31 3.19
CA GLY A 457 -11.53 4.86 4.55
C GLY A 457 -12.96 4.35 4.76
N VAL A 458 -13.96 5.05 4.22
CA VAL A 458 -15.37 4.64 4.31
C VAL A 458 -15.60 3.32 3.57
N TRP A 459 -15.11 3.16 2.34
CA TRP A 459 -15.38 1.95 1.55
C TRP A 459 -14.59 0.72 1.99
N SER A 460 -13.32 0.89 2.37
CA SER A 460 -12.47 -0.24 2.75
C SER A 460 -12.60 -0.61 4.23
N GLY A 461 -13.05 0.32 5.08
CA GLY A 461 -13.02 0.16 6.54
C GLY A 461 -11.59 0.14 7.13
N THR A 462 -10.57 0.44 6.32
CA THR A 462 -9.15 0.41 6.72
C THR A 462 -8.41 1.65 6.23
N SER A 463 -7.23 1.93 6.80
CA SER A 463 -6.36 3.02 6.36
C SER A 463 -5.55 2.68 5.09
N LYS A 464 -5.42 1.38 4.81
CA LYS A 464 -4.49 0.81 3.84
C LYS A 464 -4.74 1.25 2.41
N LEU A 465 -6.01 1.33 1.98
CA LEU A 465 -6.36 1.71 0.62
C LEU A 465 -5.90 3.15 0.31
N PHE A 466 -6.14 4.07 1.24
CA PHE A 466 -5.67 5.45 1.10
C PHE A 466 -4.14 5.51 1.08
N GLU A 467 -3.47 4.85 2.02
CA GLU A 467 -2.01 4.86 2.10
C GLU A 467 -1.38 4.41 0.77
N ILE A 468 -1.86 3.33 0.17
CA ILE A 468 -1.34 2.81 -1.10
C ILE A 468 -1.64 3.77 -2.25
N LEU A 469 -2.92 4.14 -2.45
CA LEU A 469 -3.31 4.98 -3.59
C LEU A 469 -2.64 6.34 -3.52
N TYR A 470 -2.63 6.97 -2.34
CA TYR A 470 -2.03 8.27 -2.16
C TYR A 470 -0.51 8.23 -2.38
N MET A 471 0.20 7.24 -1.85
CA MET A 471 1.64 7.11 -2.09
C MET A 471 1.97 6.89 -3.56
N VAL A 472 1.20 6.06 -4.27
CA VAL A 472 1.40 5.84 -5.73
C VAL A 472 1.17 7.13 -6.51
N ILE A 473 0.06 7.84 -6.26
CA ILE A 473 -0.25 9.11 -6.94
C ILE A 473 0.81 10.17 -6.61
N TRP A 474 1.23 10.25 -5.35
CA TRP A 474 2.28 11.17 -4.88
C TRP A 474 3.64 10.89 -5.51
N TYR A 475 4.01 9.61 -5.66
CA TYR A 475 5.27 9.25 -6.30
C TYR A 475 5.22 9.47 -7.81
N LEU A 476 4.17 9.03 -8.49
CA LEU A 476 4.09 9.12 -9.95
C LEU A 476 3.88 10.55 -10.44
N GLY A 477 2.95 11.29 -9.85
CA GLY A 477 2.60 12.64 -10.29
C GLY A 477 3.67 13.65 -9.88
N PRO A 478 3.69 14.10 -8.61
CA PRO A 478 4.62 15.11 -8.14
C PRO A 478 6.11 14.79 -8.31
N LEU A 479 6.55 13.56 -8.06
CA LEU A 479 7.98 13.22 -8.07
C LEU A 479 8.50 12.69 -9.41
N ASN A 480 7.71 11.90 -10.14
CA ASN A 480 8.12 11.31 -11.42
C ASN A 480 7.47 11.98 -12.64
N LYS A 481 6.90 13.17 -12.45
CA LYS A 481 6.48 14.06 -13.54
C LYS A 481 5.40 13.47 -14.45
N VAL A 482 4.58 12.54 -13.96
CA VAL A 482 3.44 12.01 -14.72
C VAL A 482 2.34 13.08 -14.73
N PRO A 483 2.10 13.79 -15.85
CA PRO A 483 1.32 15.02 -15.82
C PRO A 483 -0.12 14.77 -15.32
N GLY A 484 -0.77 13.69 -15.78
CA GLY A 484 -2.14 13.35 -15.39
C GLY A 484 -2.34 13.05 -13.90
N LEU A 485 -1.26 12.86 -13.13
CA LEU A 485 -1.30 12.59 -11.70
C LEU A 485 -0.71 13.73 -10.83
N ASP A 486 -0.21 14.80 -11.45
CA ASP A 486 0.40 15.94 -10.74
C ASP A 486 -0.66 16.86 -10.13
N PHE A 487 -1.28 16.40 -9.03
CA PHE A 487 -2.31 17.16 -8.30
C PHE A 487 -1.74 18.35 -7.49
N ILE A 488 -0.41 18.43 -7.33
CA ILE A 488 0.28 19.49 -6.59
C ILE A 488 0.61 20.67 -7.51
N GLY A 489 0.76 20.43 -8.82
CA GLY A 489 1.25 21.43 -9.76
C GLY A 489 2.76 21.63 -9.64
N SER A 490 3.47 20.54 -9.38
CA SER A 490 4.94 20.49 -9.31
C SER A 490 5.57 20.79 -10.67
N HIS A 491 5.03 20.20 -11.74
CA HIS A 491 5.53 20.32 -13.10
C HIS A 491 4.43 20.71 -14.10
N SER A 492 3.20 20.88 -13.61
CA SER A 492 2.02 21.27 -14.38
C SER A 492 1.22 22.35 -13.65
N ASN A 493 0.04 22.69 -14.18
CA ASN A 493 -0.89 23.60 -13.50
C ASN A 493 -1.70 22.94 -12.37
N GLY A 494 -1.39 21.68 -12.00
CA GLY A 494 -2.07 20.95 -10.92
C GLY A 494 -3.37 20.25 -11.33
N TYR A 495 -3.70 20.26 -12.63
CA TYR A 495 -4.95 19.78 -13.23
C TYR A 495 -6.22 20.03 -12.37
N PRO A 496 -6.44 21.26 -11.89
CA PRO A 496 -7.56 21.61 -11.02
C PRO A 496 -8.92 21.26 -11.64
N GLN A 497 -9.05 21.40 -12.95
CA GLN A 497 -10.24 21.01 -13.71
C GLN A 497 -10.61 19.53 -13.59
N PHE A 498 -9.65 18.65 -13.27
CA PHE A 498 -9.91 17.23 -13.02
C PHE A 498 -10.02 16.94 -11.52
N PHE A 499 -9.04 17.37 -10.73
CA PHE A 499 -8.95 17.01 -9.32
C PHE A 499 -10.06 17.61 -8.46
N ILE A 500 -10.55 18.82 -8.76
CA ILE A 500 -11.67 19.41 -8.01
C ILE A 500 -12.98 18.62 -8.26
N PRO A 501 -13.46 18.41 -9.50
CA PRO A 501 -14.63 17.57 -9.74
C PRO A 501 -14.46 16.14 -9.22
N PHE A 502 -13.27 15.55 -9.39
CA PHE A 502 -13.00 14.21 -8.87
C PHE A 502 -13.11 14.14 -7.34
N SER A 503 -12.63 15.16 -6.64
CA SER A 503 -12.78 15.27 -5.18
C SER A 503 -14.24 15.38 -4.75
N ILE A 504 -15.06 16.15 -5.48
CA ILE A 504 -16.51 16.21 -5.23
C ILE A 504 -17.14 14.82 -5.41
N ALA A 505 -16.78 14.10 -6.47
CA ALA A 505 -17.24 12.74 -6.69
C ALA A 505 -16.80 11.78 -5.58
N LEU A 506 -15.57 11.92 -5.05
CA LEU A 506 -15.07 11.15 -3.91
C LEU A 506 -15.86 11.44 -2.63
N ILE A 507 -16.18 12.71 -2.35
CA ILE A 507 -17.02 13.10 -1.21
C ILE A 507 -18.43 12.50 -1.37
N ALA A 508 -19.05 12.61 -2.55
CA ALA A 508 -20.35 12.02 -2.82
C ALA A 508 -20.33 10.49 -2.64
N SER A 509 -19.27 9.84 -3.11
CA SER A 509 -19.02 8.41 -2.93
C SER A 509 -18.87 8.04 -1.45
N ALA A 510 -18.18 8.86 -0.65
CA ALA A 510 -18.05 8.66 0.79
C ALA A 510 -19.40 8.81 1.52
N ILE A 511 -20.22 9.80 1.15
CA ILE A 511 -21.57 9.98 1.70
C ILE A 511 -22.43 8.76 1.38
N PHE A 512 -22.41 8.29 0.13
CA PHE A 512 -23.14 7.09 -0.28
C PHE A 512 -22.66 5.84 0.48
N GLY A 513 -21.35 5.62 0.55
CA GLY A 513 -20.75 4.50 1.28
C GLY A 513 -21.14 4.51 2.76
N ARG A 514 -21.08 5.67 3.43
CA ARG A 514 -21.49 5.78 4.83
C ARG A 514 -22.99 5.57 4.99
N SER A 515 -23.81 6.06 4.07
CA SER A 515 -25.27 5.86 4.14
C SER A 515 -25.65 4.39 4.11
N ARG A 516 -24.90 3.56 3.35
CA ARG A 516 -25.08 2.11 3.31
C ARG A 516 -24.67 1.44 4.63
N GLN A 517 -23.57 1.90 5.25
CA GLN A 517 -23.10 1.39 6.54
C GLN A 517 -24.05 1.70 7.71
N LEU A 518 -24.94 2.68 7.57
CA LEU A 518 -25.93 3.02 8.59
C LEU A 518 -27.24 2.24 8.45
N ARG A 519 -27.47 1.64 7.27
CA ARG A 519 -28.66 0.84 6.98
C ARG A 519 -28.46 -0.65 7.28
N ASN A 520 -27.20 -1.08 7.28
CA ASN A 520 -26.76 -2.43 7.63
C ASN A 520 -26.30 -2.45 9.08
#